data_AF-B5Z7Z9-F1
#
_entry.id   AF-B5Z7Z9-F1
#
_cell.length_a   1.000
_cell.length_b   1.000
_cell.length_c   1.000
_cell.angle_alpha   90.00
_cell.angle_beta   90.00
_cell.angle_gamma   90.00
#
_symmetry.space_group_name_H-M   'P 1'
#
loop_
_entity.id
_entity.type
_entity.pdbx_description
1 polymer ?
#
loop_
_entity_poly.entity_id
_entity_poly.type
_entity_poly.pdbx_seq_one_letter_code
_entity_poly.pdbx_strand_id
1 'polypeptide(L)'
;MKIIIDNSGSMNENGKKEALQLWLLAFEQLTKNIDTQKWDLKGLKGEFEDALLLSDGHFTEEIQVKSSVAFGADANMIKLKEISSKVFDSAEIFQVLHFMKKVDAIKQ
;
A
#
# COMPACT_ATOMS: atom_id res chain seq x y z
N MET A 1 -7.96 2.24 -8.65
CA MET A 1 -7.14 2.62 -7.48
C MET A 1 -5.67 2.58 -7.87
N LYS A 2 -4.86 3.54 -7.43
CA LYS A 2 -3.41 3.53 -7.68
C LYS A 2 -2.69 2.83 -6.52
N ILE A 3 -1.72 1.99 -6.83
CA ILE A 3 -0.82 1.36 -5.86
C ILE A 3 0.56 1.92 -6.15
N ILE A 4 1.10 2.69 -5.21
CA ILE A 4 2.45 3.23 -5.30
C ILE A 4 3.36 2.30 -4.53
N ILE A 5 4.42 1.83 -5.18
CA ILE A 5 5.34 0.86 -4.62
C ILE A 5 6.67 1.56 -4.36
N ASP A 6 7.08 1.59 -3.08
CA ASP A 6 8.44 1.93 -2.73
C ASP A 6 9.36 0.77 -3.08
N ASN A 7 10.18 0.98 -4.09
CA ASN A 7 11.19 0.05 -4.58
C ASN A 7 12.61 0.54 -4.26
N SER A 8 12.75 1.43 -3.28
CA SER A 8 14.01 2.05 -2.89
C SER A 8 14.60 1.43 -1.62
N GLY A 9 15.91 1.65 -1.40
CA GLY A 9 16.57 1.35 -0.13
C GLY A 9 16.31 -0.05 0.43
N SER A 10 15.89 -0.07 1.70
CA SER A 10 15.61 -1.27 2.49
C SER A 10 14.44 -2.11 1.99
N MET A 11 13.54 -1.56 1.16
CA MET A 11 12.47 -2.35 0.54
C MET A 11 12.98 -3.44 -0.41
N ASN A 12 14.23 -3.30 -0.91
CA ASN A 12 14.86 -4.31 -1.75
C ASN A 12 15.52 -5.46 -0.99
N GLU A 13 15.58 -5.39 0.34
CA GLU A 13 16.06 -6.51 1.16
C GLU A 13 15.15 -7.73 0.96
N ASN A 14 15.74 -8.93 0.84
CA ASN A 14 15.01 -10.14 0.43
C ASN A 14 13.72 -10.36 1.23
N GLY A 15 13.75 -10.22 2.56
CA GLY A 15 12.56 -10.41 3.39
C GLY A 15 11.43 -9.41 3.13
N LYS A 16 11.75 -8.13 2.93
CA LYS A 16 10.76 -7.09 2.62
C LYS A 16 10.24 -7.20 1.20
N LYS A 17 11.11 -7.53 0.25
CA LYS A 17 10.77 -7.74 -1.16
C LYS A 17 9.83 -8.94 -1.35
N GLU A 18 10.11 -10.06 -0.70
CA GLU A 18 9.26 -11.25 -0.74
C GLU A 18 7.89 -10.98 -0.10
N ALA A 19 7.88 -10.32 1.06
CA ALA A 19 6.63 -9.90 1.71
C ALA A 19 5.80 -8.98 0.81
N LEU A 20 6.42 -7.98 0.19
CA LEU A 20 5.76 -7.08 -0.76
C LEU A 20 5.14 -7.85 -1.94
N GLN A 21 5.87 -8.80 -2.53
CA GLN A 21 5.36 -9.60 -3.65
C GLN A 21 4.16 -10.46 -3.25
N LEU A 22 4.23 -11.13 -2.09
CA LEU A 22 3.11 -11.91 -1.55
C LEU A 22 1.89 -11.02 -1.30
N TRP A 23 2.11 -9.82 -0.79
CA TRP A 23 1.06 -8.83 -0.57
C TRP A 23 0.42 -8.33 -1.85
N LEU A 24 1.21 -8.02 -2.87
CA LEU A 24 0.70 -7.63 -4.18
C LEU A 24 -0.15 -8.74 -4.80
N LEU A 25 0.31 -9.99 -4.74
CA LEU A 25 -0.45 -11.15 -5.23
C LEU A 25 -1.77 -11.31 -4.46
N ALA A 26 -1.72 -11.24 -3.13
CA ALA A 26 -2.92 -11.33 -2.30
C ALA A 26 -3.91 -10.19 -2.60
N PHE A 27 -3.41 -8.97 -2.76
CA PHE A 27 -4.20 -7.80 -3.10
C PHE A 27 -4.89 -7.98 -4.46
N GLU A 28 -4.14 -8.35 -5.50
CA GLU A 28 -4.68 -8.63 -6.85
C GLU A 28 -5.76 -9.71 -6.83
N GLN A 29 -5.56 -10.78 -6.06
CA GLN A 29 -6.55 -11.85 -5.94
C GLN A 29 -7.84 -11.37 -5.26
N LEU A 30 -7.73 -10.39 -4.35
CA LEU A 30 -8.86 -9.82 -3.63
C LEU A 30 -9.55 -8.71 -4.41
N THR A 31 -8.82 -7.97 -5.25
CA THR A 31 -9.32 -6.82 -6.03
C THR A 31 -9.51 -7.11 -7.51
N LYS A 32 -9.75 -8.37 -7.92
CA LYS A 32 -9.90 -8.80 -9.33
C LYS A 32 -10.88 -7.97 -10.18
N ASN A 33 -11.85 -7.29 -9.54
CA ASN A 33 -12.88 -6.49 -10.21
C ASN A 33 -12.63 -4.96 -10.11
N ILE A 34 -11.51 -4.55 -9.53
CA ILE A 34 -11.12 -3.14 -9.39
C ILE A 34 -9.98 -2.89 -10.35
N ASP A 35 -10.09 -1.86 -11.19
CA ASP A 35 -8.96 -1.42 -12.01
C ASP A 35 -7.86 -0.86 -11.10
N THR A 36 -6.70 -1.52 -11.12
CA THR A 36 -5.53 -1.15 -10.31
C THR A 36 -4.36 -0.77 -11.20
N GLN A 37 -3.78 0.40 -10.94
CA GLN A 37 -2.56 0.86 -11.61
C GLN A 37 -1.40 0.81 -10.62
N LYS A 38 -0.27 0.23 -11.01
CA LYS A 38 0.94 0.13 -10.17
C LYS A 38 1.98 1.13 -10.64
N TRP A 39 2.42 2.01 -9.76
CA TRP A 39 3.45 3.01 -10.05
C TRP A 39 4.63 2.82 -9.10
N ASP A 40 5.85 3.02 -9.60
CA ASP A 40 7.06 3.05 -8.77
C ASP A 40 7.17 4.40 -8.05
N LEU A 41 7.53 4.40 -6.76
CA LEU A 41 7.70 5.63 -5.98
C LEU A 41 8.79 6.55 -6.56
N LYS A 42 9.87 5.95 -7.10
CA LYS A 42 11.04 6.69 -7.58
C LYS A 42 10.64 7.75 -8.62
N GLY A 43 10.85 9.01 -8.26
CA GLY A 43 10.56 10.16 -9.13
C GLY A 43 9.09 10.60 -9.15
N LEU A 44 8.20 9.97 -8.38
CA LEU A 44 6.86 10.48 -8.14
C LEU A 44 6.90 11.62 -7.13
N LYS A 45 6.08 12.65 -7.38
CA LYS A 45 5.86 13.79 -6.48
C LYS A 45 4.42 14.25 -6.57
N GLY A 46 3.90 14.82 -5.48
CA GLY A 46 2.58 15.45 -5.41
C GLY A 46 1.55 14.69 -4.59
N GLU A 47 0.29 15.10 -4.74
CA GLU A 47 -0.84 14.55 -3.97
C GLU A 47 -1.62 13.52 -4.79
N PHE A 48 -2.01 12.43 -4.14
CA PHE A 48 -2.71 11.31 -4.75
C PHE A 48 -3.98 10.95 -3.97
N GLU A 49 -5.13 11.35 -4.52
CA GLU A 49 -6.44 11.23 -3.86
C GLU A 49 -6.90 9.77 -3.66
N ASP A 50 -6.67 8.89 -4.62
CA ASP A 50 -7.03 7.46 -4.54
C ASP A 50 -5.81 6.56 -4.79
N ALA A 51 -4.80 6.72 -3.92
CA ALA A 51 -3.60 5.91 -3.89
C ALA A 51 -3.36 5.21 -2.55
N LEU A 52 -2.85 3.98 -2.65
CA LEU A 52 -2.27 3.21 -1.56
C LEU A 52 -0.76 3.14 -1.74
N LEU A 53 0.02 3.62 -0.78
CA LEU A 53 1.47 3.46 -0.78
C LEU A 53 1.87 2.16 -0.07
N LEU A 54 2.77 1.38 -0.67
CA LEU A 54 3.41 0.20 -0.07
C LEU A 54 4.88 0.54 0.22
N SER A 55 5.26 0.68 1.48
CA SER A 55 6.61 1.13 1.87
C SER A 55 6.96 0.76 3.31
N ASP A 56 8.25 0.76 3.65
CA ASP A 56 8.72 0.72 5.04
C ASP A 56 8.99 2.12 5.61
N GLY A 57 8.68 3.19 4.88
CA GLY A 57 8.79 4.57 5.35
C GLY A 57 10.18 5.20 5.23
N HIS A 58 11.17 4.52 4.62
CA HIS A 58 12.54 5.02 4.47
C HIS A 58 12.85 5.58 3.07
N PHE A 59 11.97 6.45 2.57
CA PHE A 59 12.12 7.11 1.27
C PHE A 59 12.29 8.64 1.41
N THR A 60 12.80 9.27 0.36
CA THR A 60 13.12 10.71 0.34
C THR A 60 12.12 11.55 -0.46
N GLU A 61 11.22 10.87 -1.16
CA GLU A 61 10.23 11.41 -2.06
C GLU A 61 9.12 12.14 -1.29
N GLU A 62 8.77 13.34 -1.77
CA GLU A 62 7.68 14.14 -1.23
C GLU A 62 6.37 13.74 -1.91
N ILE A 63 5.55 13.01 -1.18
CA ILE A 63 4.26 12.49 -1.63
C ILE A 63 3.20 12.65 -0.55
N GLN A 64 1.94 12.73 -0.96
CA GLN A 64 0.78 12.65 -0.06
C GLN A 64 -0.20 11.62 -0.63
N VAL A 65 -0.61 10.67 0.19
CA VAL A 65 -1.48 9.55 -0.22
C VAL A 65 -2.62 9.37 0.78
N LYS A 66 -3.78 8.92 0.30
CA LYS A 66 -4.92 8.62 1.18
C LYS A 66 -4.59 7.55 2.20
N SER A 67 -3.85 6.51 1.82
CA SER A 67 -3.49 5.44 2.74
C SER A 67 -2.10 4.87 2.44
N SER A 68 -1.44 4.34 3.46
CA SER A 68 -0.16 3.67 3.33
C SER A 68 -0.12 2.34 4.09
N VAL A 69 0.75 1.45 3.65
CA VAL A 69 0.98 0.12 4.19
C VAL A 69 2.41 0.04 4.65
N ALA A 70 2.60 -0.34 5.92
CA ALA A 70 3.90 -0.56 6.51
C ALA A 70 4.39 -2.00 6.30
N PHE A 71 5.64 -2.15 5.85
CA PHE A 71 6.33 -3.43 5.72
C PHE A 71 7.56 -3.50 6.64
N GLY A 72 7.64 -4.57 7.44
CA GLY A 72 8.77 -4.80 8.35
C GLY A 72 8.55 -4.22 9.75
N ALA A 73 9.21 -4.80 10.74
CA ALA A 73 9.13 -4.38 12.14
C ALA A 73 9.81 -3.03 12.40
N ASP A 74 10.69 -2.63 11.51
CA ASP A 74 11.48 -1.40 11.54
C ASP A 74 10.84 -0.27 10.73
N ALA A 75 9.64 -0.47 10.17
CA ALA A 75 9.00 0.53 9.33
C ALA A 75 8.85 1.88 10.04
N ASN A 76 9.19 2.98 9.35
CA ASN A 76 9.06 4.33 9.85
C ASN A 76 7.59 4.79 9.79
N MET A 77 6.81 4.33 10.79
CA MET A 77 5.39 4.64 10.90
C MET A 77 5.11 6.14 11.07
N ILE A 78 6.06 6.89 11.66
CA ILE A 78 5.92 8.35 11.81
C ILE A 78 5.89 8.97 10.42
N LYS A 79 6.87 8.62 9.57
CA LYS A 79 6.94 9.14 8.20
C LYS A 79 5.71 8.76 7.40
N LEU A 80 5.25 7.51 7.52
CA LEU A 80 4.04 7.04 6.84
C LEU A 80 2.76 7.75 7.30
N LYS A 81 2.66 8.14 8.58
CA LYS A 81 1.53 8.94 9.11
C LYS A 81 1.56 10.39 8.65
N GLU A 82 2.75 10.98 8.48
CA GLU A 82 2.88 12.36 7.98
C GLU A 82 2.35 12.52 6.55
N ILE A 83 2.52 11.48 5.73
CA ILE A 83 2.13 11.51 4.31
C ILE A 83 0.79 10.85 4.04
N SER A 84 0.11 10.35 5.09
CA SER A 84 -1.09 9.54 4.91
C SER A 84 -2.19 9.78 5.92
N SER A 85 -3.44 9.79 5.42
CA SER A 85 -4.61 9.86 6.30
C SER A 85 -4.83 8.57 7.11
N LYS A 86 -4.24 7.45 6.68
CA LYS A 86 -4.31 6.17 7.40
C LYS A 86 -3.12 5.27 7.07
N VAL A 87 -2.51 4.72 8.11
CA VAL A 87 -1.45 3.70 7.99
C VAL A 87 -2.03 2.35 8.40
N PHE A 88 -1.73 1.32 7.62
CA PHE A 88 -2.13 -0.05 7.88
C PHE A 88 -0.91 -0.93 8.06
N ASP A 89 -0.93 -1.79 9.07
CA ASP A 89 0.00 -2.90 9.09
C ASP A 89 -0.41 -3.92 8.03
N SER A 90 0.58 -4.64 7.51
CA SER A 90 0.33 -5.65 6.50
C SER A 90 -0.80 -6.62 6.95
N ALA A 91 -0.71 -7.21 8.15
CA ALA A 91 -1.77 -8.09 8.68
C ALA A 91 -3.18 -7.44 8.77
N GLU A 92 -3.26 -6.12 8.97
CA GLU A 92 -4.53 -5.39 9.02
C GLU A 92 -5.16 -5.22 7.64
N ILE A 93 -4.38 -5.20 6.56
CA ILE A 93 -4.92 -5.10 5.20
C ILE A 93 -5.82 -6.28 4.89
N PHE A 94 -5.46 -7.49 5.32
CA PHE A 94 -6.35 -8.64 5.12
C PHE A 94 -7.68 -8.45 5.83
N GLN A 95 -7.68 -7.83 7.01
CA GLN A 95 -8.91 -7.51 7.74
C GLN A 95 -9.70 -6.42 7.00
N VAL A 96 -9.05 -5.35 6.55
CA VAL A 96 -9.68 -4.27 5.78
C VAL A 96 -10.26 -4.79 4.48
N LEU A 97 -9.53 -5.62 3.73
CA LEU A 97 -10.03 -6.27 2.53
C LEU A 97 -11.18 -7.21 2.86
N HIS A 98 -11.12 -7.98 3.95
CA HIS A 98 -12.25 -8.81 4.41
C HIS A 98 -13.50 -7.95 4.71
N PHE A 99 -13.33 -6.79 5.35
CA PHE A 99 -14.41 -5.83 5.59
C PHE A 99 -14.94 -5.19 4.30
N MET A 100 -14.04 -4.76 3.39
CA MET A 100 -14.41 -4.22 2.08
C MET A 100 -15.09 -5.28 1.20
N LYS A 101 -14.82 -6.57 1.43
CA LYS A 101 -15.31 -7.68 0.61
C LYS A 101 -16.72 -8.16 0.98
N LYS A 102 -17.56 -7.37 1.66
CA LYS A 102 -18.99 -7.69 1.67
C LYS A 102 -19.90 -6.48 1.48
N VAL A 103 -20.18 -6.21 0.21
CA VAL A 103 -21.50 -5.74 -0.23
C VAL A 103 -22.13 -6.92 -0.97
N ASP A 104 -22.98 -7.70 -0.28
CA ASP A 104 -23.95 -8.50 -1.03
C ASP A 104 -24.80 -7.47 -1.77
N ALA A 105 -24.73 -7.47 -3.11
CA ALA A 105 -25.60 -6.64 -3.92
C ALA A 105 -27.03 -6.87 -3.45
N ILE A 106 -27.70 -5.82 -2.97
CA ILE A 106 -29.15 -5.85 -2.85
C ILE A 106 -29.64 -6.12 -4.27
N LYS A 107 -30.09 -7.36 -4.50
CA LYS A 107 -30.76 -7.74 -5.74
C LYS A 107 -32.03 -6.90 -5.82
N GLN A 108 -32.07 -6.06 -6.85
CA GLN A 108 -33.21 -5.46 -7.55
C GLN A 108 -34.45 -5.09 -6.71
#